data_AF-A0A0X3BNT7-F1
#
_entry.id   AF-A0A0X3BNT7-F1
#
_cell.length_a   1.000
_cell.length_b   1.000
_cell.length_c   1.000
_cell.angle_alpha   90.00
_cell.angle_beta   90.00
_cell.angle_gamma   90.00
#
_symmetry.space_group_name_H-M   'P 1'
#
loop_
_entity.id
_entity.type
_entity.pdbx_description
1 polymer ?
#
loop_
_entity_poly.entity_id
_entity_poly.type
_entity_poly.pdbx_seq_one_letter_code
_entity_poly.pdbx_strand_id
1 'polypeptide(L)'
;MKYWTLVAFVIAGCFFLVYPAAAPGGYTVSPLGDPPPEGGNDFTEISFWELPPRMMLVEMLLFISPALLFPAELLYSFTVVTFLGYRRISRRNALDHDSRKRLYECIGQNPGISLGALIHASGVARGAAQYHLCRLKSMGMIVAVRQGGQVGYFKTGEGSGAVGRSVHLHLQNDTTRQILSLLLEDHRPSQQDLAVAVGISAPSIFWHMRRLIADEIVEPYREGKTMRYHLTPEALGLLREEAGHDGADDRTPRDGEEGVTV
;
A
#
# COMPACT_ATOMS: atom_id res chain seq x y z
N MET A 1 6.55 14.61 4.86
CA MET A 1 6.58 15.86 5.67
C MET A 1 6.04 15.66 7.10
N LYS A 2 4.89 14.98 7.32
CA LYS A 2 4.31 14.74 8.67
C LYS A 2 5.17 13.97 9.69
N TYR A 3 6.17 13.20 9.24
CA TYR A 3 7.06 12.43 10.13
C TYR A 3 8.30 13.23 10.56
N TRP A 4 8.67 14.28 9.82
CA TRP A 4 9.79 15.15 10.18
C TRP A 4 9.44 16.01 11.40
N THR A 5 8.18 16.40 11.55
CA THR A 5 7.68 17.13 12.71
C THR A 5 7.67 16.27 13.97
N LEU A 6 7.36 14.96 13.85
CA LEU A 6 7.41 14.01 14.97
C LEU A 6 8.84 13.73 15.44
N VAL A 7 9.76 13.54 14.48
CA VAL A 7 11.18 13.35 14.79
C VAL A 7 11.78 14.61 15.40
N ALA A 8 11.45 15.80 14.88
CA ALA A 8 11.86 17.06 15.47
C ALA A 8 11.29 17.26 16.89
N PHE A 9 10.05 16.82 17.15
CA PHE A 9 9.44 16.87 18.48
C PHE A 9 10.11 15.93 19.49
N VAL A 10 10.49 14.73 19.07
CA VAL A 10 11.21 13.77 19.94
C VAL A 10 12.61 14.28 20.26
N ILE A 11 13.32 14.84 19.27
CA ILE A 11 14.65 15.43 19.46
C ILE A 11 14.56 16.66 20.39
N ALA A 12 13.57 17.54 20.18
CA ALA A 12 13.33 18.69 21.07
C ALA A 12 12.93 18.26 22.50
N GLY A 13 12.15 17.18 22.64
CA GLY A 13 11.78 16.60 23.93
C GLY A 13 12.96 16.03 24.71
N CYS A 14 13.92 15.38 24.02
CA CYS A 14 15.17 14.92 24.63
C CYS A 14 16.06 16.08 25.08
N PHE A 15 16.07 17.21 24.35
CA PHE A 15 16.80 18.42 24.75
C PHE A 15 16.25 19.06 26.03
N PHE A 16 14.95 18.95 26.31
CA PHE A 16 14.33 19.52 27.52
C PHE A 16 14.44 18.62 28.76
N LEU A 17 14.76 17.32 28.60
CA LEU A 17 14.91 16.37 29.71
C LEU A 17 16.29 16.38 30.37
N VAL A 18 17.27 17.11 29.79
CA VAL A 18 18.63 17.26 30.34
C VAL A 18 18.84 18.67 30.89
N TYR A 19 17.84 19.21 31.59
CA TYR A 19 18.18 20.13 32.67
C TYR A 19 18.56 19.25 33.86
N PRO A 20 19.73 19.43 34.50
CA PRO A 20 19.89 18.94 35.84
C PRO A 20 18.85 19.72 36.64
N ALA A 21 17.73 19.07 36.98
CA ALA A 21 16.96 19.49 38.11
C ALA A 21 17.91 19.32 39.30
N ALA A 22 18.69 20.37 39.59
CA ALA A 22 19.23 20.59 40.90
C ALA A 22 18.00 20.70 41.79
N ALA A 23 17.53 19.55 42.27
CA ALA A 23 16.52 19.50 43.28
C ALA A 23 17.08 20.35 44.43
N PRO A 24 16.39 21.41 44.88
CA PRO A 24 16.73 22.06 46.13
C PRO A 24 16.28 21.09 47.23
N GLY A 25 16.95 19.94 47.31
CA GLY A 25 16.76 18.97 48.37
C GLY A 25 17.37 19.56 49.61
N GLY A 26 16.58 20.35 50.34
CA GLY A 26 16.88 20.67 51.72
C GLY A 26 17.04 19.35 52.47
N TYR A 27 18.29 18.99 52.79
CA TYR A 27 18.58 17.83 53.61
C TYR A 27 18.28 18.20 55.06
N THR A 28 17.48 17.40 55.74
CA THR A 28 17.22 17.55 57.17
C THR A 28 18.30 16.79 57.92
N VAL A 29 19.20 17.55 58.57
CA VAL A 29 20.21 16.99 59.47
C VAL A 29 19.49 16.37 60.67
N SER A 30 19.50 15.03 60.76
CA SER A 30 19.17 14.31 61.99
C SER A 30 20.49 13.95 62.69
N PRO A 31 20.71 14.34 63.95
CA PRO A 31 21.95 14.02 64.64
C PRO A 31 21.91 12.54 65.02
N LEU A 32 22.61 11.71 64.25
CA LEU A 32 22.93 10.35 64.66
C LEU A 32 24.34 10.39 65.25
N GLY A 33 24.50 9.81 66.44
CA GLY A 33 25.70 9.93 67.29
C GLY A 33 27.02 9.52 66.65
N ASP A 34 28.09 9.81 67.39
CA ASP A 34 29.53 9.71 67.12
C ASP A 34 29.95 9.24 65.71
N PRO A 35 30.68 10.09 64.95
CA PRO A 35 31.11 9.76 63.59
C PRO A 35 32.05 8.55 63.58
N PRO A 36 31.91 7.63 62.61
CA PRO A 36 32.86 6.53 62.43
C PRO A 36 34.26 7.06 62.04
N PRO A 37 35.35 6.39 62.42
CA PRO A 37 36.71 6.84 62.15
C PRO A 37 36.99 6.84 60.63
N GLU A 38 37.30 8.04 60.14
CA GLU A 38 37.82 8.43 58.82
C GLU A 38 37.98 7.30 57.78
N GLY A 39 36.99 7.20 56.90
CA GLY A 39 37.03 6.32 55.74
C GLY A 39 35.89 6.55 54.75
N GLY A 40 35.17 7.65 54.89
CA GLY A 40 34.32 8.15 53.82
C GLY A 40 35.22 8.87 52.82
N ASN A 41 35.03 8.64 51.54
CA ASN A 41 35.69 9.43 50.52
C ASN A 41 35.22 10.88 50.72
N ASP A 42 35.99 11.69 51.44
CA ASP A 42 35.80 13.12 51.48
C ASP A 42 35.85 13.54 50.01
N PHE A 43 34.68 13.90 49.47
CA PHE A 43 34.63 14.66 48.24
C PHE A 43 35.22 16.02 48.62
N THR A 44 36.54 16.10 48.66
CA THR A 44 37.22 17.38 48.65
C THR A 44 36.70 18.08 47.41
N GLU A 45 36.00 19.20 47.60
CA GLU A 45 35.57 20.03 46.50
C GLU A 45 36.84 20.61 45.87
N ILE A 46 37.42 19.87 44.91
CA ILE A 46 38.59 20.31 44.17
C ILE A 46 38.15 21.53 43.39
N SER A 47 38.74 22.67 43.73
CA SER A 47 38.42 23.92 43.06
C SER A 47 39.03 23.90 41.66
N PHE A 48 38.40 24.59 40.70
CA PHE A 48 38.86 24.61 39.29
C PHE A 48 40.36 24.92 39.13
N TRP A 49 40.89 25.78 40.01
CA TRP A 49 42.28 26.21 40.02
C TRP A 49 43.28 25.15 40.49
N GLU A 50 42.80 24.06 41.11
CA GLU A 50 43.60 22.94 41.59
C GLU A 50 43.65 21.78 40.58
N LEU A 51 42.90 21.87 39.48
CA LEU A 51 42.90 20.87 38.43
C LEU A 51 44.20 20.95 37.59
N PRO A 52 44.72 19.81 37.13
CA PRO A 52 45.87 19.81 36.22
C PRO A 52 45.52 20.58 34.93
N PRO A 53 46.48 21.33 34.33
CA PRO A 53 46.20 22.27 33.23
C PRO A 53 45.44 21.69 32.03
N ARG A 54 45.62 20.39 31.76
CA ARG A 54 44.91 19.66 30.69
C ARG A 54 43.41 19.53 30.95
N MET A 55 42.99 19.33 32.20
CA MET A 55 41.58 19.18 32.58
C MET A 55 40.89 20.55 32.59
N MET A 56 41.58 21.59 33.07
CA MET A 56 41.12 22.97 32.98
C MET A 56 40.84 23.38 31.53
N LEU A 57 41.74 23.02 30.61
CA LEU A 57 41.54 23.27 29.17
C LEU A 57 40.32 22.54 28.61
N VAL A 58 40.09 21.29 28.99
CA VAL A 58 38.91 20.54 28.56
C VAL A 58 37.63 21.18 29.10
N GLU A 59 37.62 21.57 30.37
CA GLU A 59 36.46 22.20 31.01
C GLU A 59 36.17 23.59 30.44
N MET A 60 37.21 24.40 30.19
CA MET A 60 37.08 25.68 29.49
C MET A 60 36.63 25.49 28.03
N LEU A 61 37.13 24.48 27.32
CA LEU A 61 36.75 24.22 25.92
C LEU A 61 35.28 23.78 25.82
N LEU A 62 34.81 22.96 26.76
CA LEU A 62 33.40 22.56 26.89
C LEU A 62 32.50 23.75 27.29
N PHE A 63 33.00 24.65 28.13
CA PHE A 63 32.28 25.85 28.56
C PHE A 63 32.21 26.94 27.47
N ILE A 64 33.29 27.12 26.70
CA ILE A 64 33.40 28.13 25.63
C ILE A 64 32.58 27.72 24.40
N SER A 65 32.40 26.43 24.14
CA SER A 65 31.60 25.97 22.99
C SER A 65 30.82 24.69 23.29
N PRO A 66 29.65 24.81 23.98
CA PRO A 66 28.63 23.77 23.98
C PRO A 66 28.23 23.33 22.56
N ALA A 67 28.52 24.19 21.57
CA ALA A 67 28.34 23.93 20.15
C ALA A 67 29.25 22.84 19.58
N LEU A 68 30.26 22.32 20.30
CA LEU A 68 31.05 21.14 19.91
C LEU A 68 30.37 19.81 20.23
N LEU A 69 29.44 19.77 21.20
CA LEU A 69 28.58 18.60 21.44
C LEU A 69 27.57 18.41 20.30
N PHE A 70 27.07 19.52 19.75
CA PHE A 70 26.11 19.56 18.66
C PHE A 70 26.53 18.74 17.42
N PRO A 71 27.72 18.93 16.80
CA PRO A 71 28.14 18.15 15.65
C PRO A 71 28.39 16.68 16.00
N ALA A 72 28.87 16.36 17.21
CA ALA A 72 29.06 14.97 17.63
C ALA A 72 27.73 14.21 17.74
N GLU A 73 26.70 14.83 18.35
CA GLU A 73 25.34 14.27 18.42
C GLU A 73 24.67 14.21 17.04
N LEU A 74 24.92 15.19 16.17
CA LEU A 74 24.42 15.22 14.80
C LEU A 74 25.04 14.10 13.95
N LEU A 75 26.34 13.81 14.15
CA LEU A 75 27.01 12.67 13.52
C LEU A 75 26.54 11.33 14.10
N TYR A 76 26.31 11.24 15.42
CA TYR A 76 25.79 10.03 16.06
C TYR A 76 24.35 9.73 15.61
N SER A 77 23.47 10.73 15.57
CA SER A 77 22.11 10.56 15.06
C SER A 77 22.09 10.22 13.57
N PHE A 78 22.96 10.84 12.76
CA PHE A 78 23.09 10.50 11.34
C PHE A 78 23.58 9.07 11.12
N THR A 79 24.55 8.60 11.90
CA THR A 79 25.04 7.21 11.84
C THR A 79 23.99 6.23 12.32
N VAL A 80 23.28 6.49 13.42
CA VAL A 80 22.18 5.65 13.91
C VAL A 80 21.02 5.58 12.90
N VAL A 81 20.62 6.69 12.27
CA VAL A 81 19.58 6.72 11.23
C VAL A 81 19.97 5.96 9.97
N THR A 82 21.24 6.01 9.57
CA THR A 82 21.74 5.27 8.40
C THR A 82 21.95 3.78 8.71
N PHE A 83 22.32 3.43 9.95
CA PHE A 83 22.59 2.06 10.39
C PHE A 83 21.32 1.27 10.79
N LEU A 84 20.29 1.91 11.38
CA LEU A 84 18.97 1.31 11.69
C LEU A 84 18.04 1.16 10.48
N GLY A 85 18.60 1.11 9.28
CA GLY A 85 17.95 0.33 8.23
C GLY A 85 17.03 1.14 7.35
N TYR A 86 17.62 2.05 6.57
CA TYR A 86 17.12 2.32 5.22
C TYR A 86 17.38 1.12 4.29
N ARG A 87 17.03 -0.11 4.68
CA ARG A 87 16.88 -1.21 3.72
C ARG A 87 15.56 -1.00 2.98
N ARG A 88 15.50 0.08 2.19
CA ARG A 88 14.37 0.38 1.34
C ARG A 88 14.32 -0.73 0.31
N ILE A 89 13.36 -1.64 0.45
CA ILE A 89 13.02 -2.58 -0.62
C ILE A 89 12.60 -1.70 -1.80
N SER A 90 13.50 -1.59 -2.77
CA SER A 90 13.30 -0.88 -4.02
C SER A 90 12.58 -1.80 -5.01
N ARG A 91 11.98 -1.24 -6.07
CA ARG A 91 11.30 -2.00 -7.12
C ARG A 91 12.19 -3.10 -7.72
N ARG A 92 13.51 -2.87 -7.77
CA ARG A 92 14.51 -3.83 -8.28
C ARG A 92 14.65 -5.10 -7.44
N ASN A 93 14.46 -4.99 -6.12
CA ASN A 93 14.62 -6.09 -5.16
C ASN A 93 13.26 -6.57 -4.62
N ALA A 94 12.18 -6.06 -5.22
CA ALA A 94 10.83 -6.35 -4.82
C ALA A 94 10.45 -7.80 -5.14
N LEU A 95 11.13 -8.51 -6.03
CA LEU A 95 10.79 -9.90 -6.34
C LEU A 95 11.78 -10.91 -5.76
N ASP A 96 12.75 -10.48 -4.96
CA ASP A 96 13.76 -11.35 -4.35
C ASP A 96 13.20 -12.31 -3.29
N HIS A 97 11.97 -12.08 -2.84
CA HIS A 97 11.31 -12.92 -1.84
C HIS A 97 10.33 -13.85 -2.54
N ASP A 98 10.50 -15.16 -2.38
CA ASP A 98 9.74 -16.18 -3.10
C ASP A 98 8.22 -16.01 -2.99
N SER A 99 7.69 -15.81 -1.78
CA SER A 99 6.25 -15.57 -1.57
C SER A 99 5.74 -14.33 -2.31
N ARG A 100 6.54 -13.27 -2.39
CA ARG A 100 6.16 -12.02 -3.07
C ARG A 100 6.24 -12.16 -4.59
N LYS A 101 7.22 -12.92 -5.08
CA LYS A 101 7.37 -13.30 -6.49
C LYS A 101 6.19 -14.15 -6.95
N ARG A 102 5.85 -15.20 -6.21
CA ARG A 102 4.69 -16.07 -6.51
C ARG A 102 3.38 -15.28 -6.57
N LEU A 103 3.12 -14.41 -5.59
CA LEU A 103 1.94 -13.53 -5.62
C LEU A 103 1.92 -12.62 -6.86
N TYR A 104 3.07 -12.04 -7.21
CA TYR A 104 3.17 -11.16 -8.37
C TYR A 104 2.95 -11.91 -9.70
N GLU A 105 3.48 -13.13 -9.82
CA GLU A 105 3.30 -14.00 -10.98
C GLU A 105 1.84 -14.47 -11.10
N CYS A 106 1.22 -14.92 -10.01
CA CYS A 106 -0.19 -15.31 -9.99
C CYS A 106 -1.12 -14.16 -10.43
N ILE A 107 -0.83 -12.92 -10.01
CA ILE A 107 -1.59 -11.74 -10.44
C ILE A 107 -1.41 -11.48 -11.94
N GLY A 108 -0.24 -11.75 -12.50
CA GLY A 108 0.00 -11.63 -13.93
C GLY A 108 -0.71 -12.68 -14.77
N GLN A 109 -0.78 -13.90 -14.25
CA GLN A 109 -1.50 -15.00 -14.91
C GLN A 109 -3.02 -14.84 -14.83
N ASN A 110 -3.52 -14.21 -13.76
CA ASN A 110 -4.94 -14.04 -13.51
C ASN A 110 -5.23 -12.57 -13.14
N PRO A 111 -5.32 -11.67 -14.12
CA PRO A 111 -5.69 -10.29 -13.84
C PRO A 111 -7.05 -10.21 -13.15
N GLY A 112 -7.19 -9.31 -12.17
CA GLY A 112 -8.43 -9.14 -11.41
C GLY A 112 -8.70 -10.23 -10.37
N ILE A 113 -7.76 -11.14 -10.12
CA ILE A 113 -7.90 -12.19 -9.10
C ILE A 113 -8.22 -11.62 -7.71
N SER A 114 -9.14 -12.29 -7.01
CA SER A 114 -9.52 -11.92 -5.64
C SER A 114 -8.46 -12.31 -4.62
N LEU A 115 -8.44 -11.68 -3.44
CA LEU A 115 -7.49 -12.04 -2.38
C LEU A 115 -7.59 -13.52 -1.98
N GLY A 116 -8.80 -14.06 -1.89
CA GLY A 116 -9.02 -15.46 -1.53
C GLY A 116 -8.46 -16.41 -2.58
N ALA A 117 -8.83 -16.20 -3.85
CA ALA A 117 -8.32 -17.00 -4.97
C ALA A 117 -6.80 -16.89 -5.09
N LEU A 118 -6.24 -15.71 -4.87
CA LEU A 118 -4.79 -15.47 -4.92
C LEU A 118 -4.04 -16.22 -3.81
N ILE A 119 -4.60 -16.27 -2.60
CA ILE A 119 -4.02 -17.04 -1.49
C ILE A 119 -4.02 -18.53 -1.83
N HIS A 120 -5.13 -19.05 -2.36
CA HIS A 120 -5.22 -20.45 -2.77
C HIS A 120 -4.25 -20.80 -3.91
N ALA A 121 -4.18 -19.97 -4.94
CA ALA A 121 -3.30 -20.20 -6.09
C ALA A 121 -1.82 -20.08 -5.75
N SER A 122 -1.43 -19.13 -4.90
CA SER A 122 -0.02 -18.89 -4.55
C SER A 122 0.50 -19.77 -3.40
N GLY A 123 -0.39 -20.38 -2.62
CA GLY A 123 -0.04 -21.16 -1.42
C GLY A 123 0.56 -20.32 -0.28
N VAL A 124 0.42 -18.98 -0.32
CA VAL A 124 0.98 -18.07 0.69
C VAL A 124 -0.03 -17.83 1.81
N ALA A 125 0.41 -17.93 3.06
CA ALA A 125 -0.45 -17.67 4.22
C ALA A 125 -1.07 -16.26 4.17
N ARG A 126 -2.34 -16.14 4.58
CA ARG A 126 -3.14 -14.91 4.47
C ARG A 126 -2.45 -13.66 5.01
N GLY A 127 -1.86 -13.73 6.21
CA GLY A 127 -1.16 -12.60 6.82
C GLY A 127 0.07 -12.15 6.01
N ALA A 128 0.87 -13.11 5.53
CA ALA A 128 2.02 -12.84 4.68
C ALA A 128 1.58 -12.26 3.32
N ALA A 129 0.51 -12.80 2.73
CA ALA A 129 -0.04 -12.30 1.47
C ALA A 129 -0.49 -10.83 1.59
N GLN A 130 -1.22 -10.47 2.65
CA GLN A 130 -1.63 -9.08 2.90
C GLN A 130 -0.43 -8.13 3.05
N TYR A 131 0.59 -8.54 3.82
CA TYR A 131 1.82 -7.77 3.96
C TYR A 131 2.52 -7.58 2.62
N HIS A 132 2.74 -8.66 1.87
CA HIS A 132 3.43 -8.60 0.58
C HIS A 132 2.66 -7.80 -0.47
N LEU A 133 1.33 -7.92 -0.53
CA LEU A 133 0.47 -7.12 -1.41
C LEU A 133 0.54 -5.63 -1.06
N CYS A 134 0.51 -5.29 0.23
CA CYS A 134 0.69 -3.91 0.69
C CYS A 134 2.04 -3.36 0.22
N ARG A 135 3.12 -4.14 0.35
CA ARG A 135 4.45 -3.77 -0.14
C ARG A 135 4.48 -3.61 -1.66
N LEU A 136 3.96 -4.57 -2.42
CA LEU A 136 3.88 -4.50 -3.89
C LEU A 136 3.10 -3.26 -4.37
N LYS A 137 1.97 -2.95 -3.72
CA LYS A 137 1.18 -1.75 -3.99
C LYS A 137 1.97 -0.48 -3.69
N SER A 138 2.65 -0.41 -2.54
CA SER A 138 3.48 0.74 -2.15
C SER A 138 4.65 1.01 -3.10
N MET A 139 5.12 -0.03 -3.81
CA MET A 139 6.18 0.05 -4.82
C MET A 139 5.63 0.32 -6.23
N GLY A 140 4.31 0.47 -6.38
CA GLY A 140 3.66 0.73 -7.66
C GLY A 140 3.74 -0.44 -8.63
N MET A 141 3.93 -1.67 -8.15
CA MET A 141 4.01 -2.86 -9.01
C MET A 141 2.64 -3.48 -9.31
N ILE A 142 1.68 -3.27 -8.41
CA ILE A 142 0.32 -3.74 -8.55
C ILE A 142 -0.68 -2.62 -8.21
N VAL A 143 -1.86 -2.72 -8.80
CA VAL A 143 -3.03 -1.89 -8.52
C VAL A 143 -4.14 -2.79 -8.00
N ALA A 144 -4.81 -2.33 -6.94
CA ALA A 144 -6.00 -3.01 -6.42
C ALA A 144 -7.22 -2.18 -6.79
N VAL A 145 -8.14 -2.77 -7.55
CA VAL A 145 -9.41 -2.15 -7.96
C VAL A 145 -10.52 -2.77 -7.12
N ARG A 146 -11.39 -1.94 -6.55
CA ARG A 146 -12.50 -2.38 -5.71
C ARG A 146 -13.80 -2.16 -6.43
N GLN A 147 -14.63 -3.19 -6.50
CA GLN A 147 -15.81 -3.20 -7.33
C GLN A 147 -16.90 -4.09 -6.69
N GLY A 148 -18.03 -3.51 -6.29
CA GLY A 148 -19.15 -4.29 -5.73
C GLY A 148 -18.86 -5.15 -4.50
N GLY A 149 -17.87 -4.77 -3.70
CA GLY A 149 -17.43 -5.55 -2.54
C GLY A 149 -16.28 -6.53 -2.84
N GLN A 150 -16.00 -6.80 -4.11
CA GLN A 150 -14.82 -7.55 -4.55
C GLN A 150 -13.62 -6.62 -4.71
N VAL A 151 -12.43 -7.15 -4.43
CA VAL A 151 -11.15 -6.48 -4.72
C VAL A 151 -10.39 -7.37 -5.69
N GLY A 152 -10.08 -6.84 -6.87
CA GLY A 152 -9.23 -7.49 -7.86
C GLY A 152 -7.85 -6.87 -7.91
N TYR A 153 -6.82 -7.70 -8.01
CA TYR A 153 -5.44 -7.25 -8.15
C TYR A 153 -4.99 -7.32 -9.61
N PHE A 154 -4.28 -6.29 -10.05
CA PHE A 154 -3.73 -6.16 -11.39
C PHE A 154 -2.26 -5.76 -11.29
N LYS A 155 -1.43 -6.14 -12.26
CA LYS A 155 -0.10 -5.58 -12.39
C LYS A 155 -0.17 -4.15 -12.93
N THR A 156 0.75 -3.31 -12.48
CA THR A 156 0.89 -1.95 -13.02
C THR A 156 1.50 -2.02 -14.41
N GLY A 157 0.83 -1.43 -15.40
CA GLY A 157 1.29 -1.35 -16.78
C GLY A 157 0.93 -2.55 -17.65
N GLU A 158 0.37 -3.63 -17.08
CA GLU A 158 -0.32 -4.67 -17.85
C GLU A 158 -1.82 -4.34 -17.87
N GLY A 159 -2.40 -4.37 -19.07
CA GLY A 159 -3.82 -4.10 -19.33
C GLY A 159 -4.17 -2.64 -19.55
N SER A 160 -5.42 -2.44 -19.98
CA SER A 160 -6.02 -1.13 -20.22
C SER A 160 -6.20 -0.32 -18.92
N GLY A 161 -6.58 0.96 -19.04
CA GLY A 161 -6.61 1.98 -17.98
C GLY A 161 -7.46 1.66 -16.74
N ALA A 162 -7.93 2.68 -16.03
CA ALA A 162 -8.83 2.45 -14.90
C ALA A 162 -10.13 1.75 -15.36
N VAL A 163 -10.69 2.21 -16.49
CA VAL A 163 -11.90 1.67 -17.12
C VAL A 163 -11.70 0.21 -17.52
N GLY A 164 -10.61 -0.13 -18.20
CA GLY A 164 -10.36 -1.51 -18.63
C GLY A 164 -10.24 -2.52 -17.48
N ARG A 165 -9.62 -2.12 -16.37
CA ARG A 165 -9.60 -2.98 -15.16
C ARG A 165 -10.99 -3.17 -14.58
N SER A 166 -11.82 -2.13 -14.58
CA SER A 166 -13.21 -2.21 -14.13
C SER A 166 -14.05 -3.09 -15.06
N VAL A 167 -13.91 -2.95 -16.38
CA VAL A 167 -14.57 -3.80 -17.38
C VAL A 167 -14.21 -5.27 -17.15
N HIS A 168 -12.91 -5.57 -16.98
CA HIS A 168 -12.45 -6.93 -16.73
C HIS A 168 -13.09 -7.54 -15.46
N LEU A 169 -13.21 -6.78 -14.37
CA LEU A 169 -13.88 -7.25 -13.15
C LEU A 169 -15.38 -7.48 -13.35
N HIS A 170 -16.05 -6.60 -14.09
CA HIS A 170 -17.47 -6.76 -14.40
C HIS A 170 -17.73 -7.99 -15.28
N LEU A 171 -16.84 -8.32 -16.21
CA LEU A 171 -16.96 -9.50 -17.08
C LEU A 171 -16.84 -10.84 -16.33
N GLN A 172 -16.27 -10.84 -15.12
CA GLN A 172 -16.25 -12.04 -14.26
C GLN A 172 -17.64 -12.36 -13.67
N ASN A 173 -18.59 -11.42 -13.72
CA ASN A 173 -19.97 -11.65 -13.30
C ASN A 173 -20.83 -11.97 -14.52
N ASP A 174 -21.42 -13.16 -14.56
CA ASP A 174 -22.20 -13.65 -15.71
C ASP A 174 -23.36 -12.72 -16.09
N THR A 175 -24.07 -12.19 -15.09
CA THR A 175 -25.18 -11.25 -15.34
C THR A 175 -24.68 -9.95 -15.96
N THR A 176 -23.58 -9.40 -15.44
CA THR A 176 -23.02 -8.19 -16.02
C THR A 176 -22.43 -8.44 -17.41
N ARG A 177 -21.83 -9.61 -17.65
CA ARG A 177 -21.35 -10.02 -18.97
C ARG A 177 -22.48 -10.03 -20.00
N GLN A 178 -23.63 -10.63 -19.66
CA GLN A 178 -24.82 -10.62 -20.54
C GLN A 178 -25.34 -9.21 -20.80
N ILE A 179 -25.37 -8.35 -19.77
CA ILE A 179 -25.75 -6.95 -19.94
C ILE A 179 -24.80 -6.23 -20.92
N LEU A 180 -23.49 -6.42 -20.78
CA LEU A 180 -22.49 -5.78 -21.63
C LEU A 180 -22.53 -6.31 -23.07
N SER A 181 -22.80 -7.60 -23.28
CA SER A 181 -22.96 -8.16 -24.62
C SER A 181 -24.18 -7.57 -25.34
N LEU A 182 -25.32 -7.43 -24.64
CA LEU A 182 -26.52 -6.78 -25.20
C LEU A 182 -26.27 -5.29 -25.55
N LEU A 183 -25.43 -4.61 -24.77
CA LEU A 183 -25.04 -3.23 -25.07
C LEU A 183 -24.05 -3.13 -26.24
N LEU A 184 -23.27 -4.18 -26.49
CA LEU A 184 -22.32 -4.24 -27.61
C LEU A 184 -23.02 -4.40 -28.97
N GLU A 185 -24.20 -5.02 -28.99
CA GLU A 185 -25.04 -5.22 -30.18
C GLU A 185 -25.74 -3.92 -30.68
N ASP A 186 -25.44 -2.77 -30.06
CA ASP A 186 -25.87 -1.41 -30.47
C ASP A 186 -27.39 -1.22 -30.63
N HIS A 187 -28.16 -1.68 -29.63
CA HIS A 187 -29.62 -1.52 -29.57
C HIS A 187 -30.09 -0.39 -28.64
N ARG A 188 -29.17 0.30 -27.97
CA ARG A 188 -29.45 1.32 -26.92
C ARG A 188 -30.66 0.93 -26.04
N PRO A 189 -30.62 -0.24 -25.38
CA PRO A 189 -31.79 -0.79 -24.69
C PRO A 189 -32.20 0.08 -23.51
N SER A 190 -33.50 0.09 -23.20
CA SER A 190 -34.00 0.67 -21.95
C SER A 190 -33.76 -0.29 -20.78
N GLN A 191 -33.94 0.21 -19.55
CA GLN A 191 -33.86 -0.61 -18.34
C GLN A 191 -34.84 -1.81 -18.39
N GLN A 192 -36.03 -1.62 -18.97
CA GLN A 192 -37.04 -2.66 -19.07
C GLN A 192 -36.64 -3.72 -20.11
N ASP A 193 -36.07 -3.29 -21.23
CA ASP A 193 -35.59 -4.21 -22.29
C ASP A 193 -34.47 -5.10 -21.75
N LEU A 194 -33.52 -4.50 -21.02
CA LEU A 194 -32.44 -5.24 -20.35
C LEU A 194 -32.97 -6.24 -19.31
N ALA A 195 -33.99 -5.85 -18.54
CA ALA A 195 -34.60 -6.73 -17.54
C ALA A 195 -35.24 -7.97 -18.19
N VAL A 196 -35.95 -7.77 -19.30
CA VAL A 196 -36.57 -8.85 -20.07
C VAL A 196 -35.52 -9.75 -20.72
N ALA A 197 -34.50 -9.16 -21.37
CA ALA A 197 -33.47 -9.91 -22.09
C ALA A 197 -32.57 -10.74 -21.16
N VAL A 198 -32.20 -10.20 -20.01
CA VAL A 198 -31.34 -10.88 -19.01
C VAL A 198 -32.16 -11.79 -18.09
N GLY A 199 -33.48 -11.60 -18.00
CA GLY A 199 -34.37 -12.39 -17.16
C GLY A 199 -34.30 -12.06 -15.67
N ILE A 200 -33.99 -10.81 -15.31
CA ILE A 200 -33.91 -10.35 -13.92
C ILE A 200 -34.81 -9.14 -13.67
N SER A 201 -35.07 -8.83 -12.39
CA SER A 201 -35.95 -7.72 -12.03
C SER A 201 -35.40 -6.35 -12.48
N ALA A 202 -36.28 -5.42 -12.83
CA ALA A 202 -35.89 -4.05 -13.18
C ALA A 202 -35.06 -3.35 -12.07
N PRO A 203 -35.36 -3.49 -10.77
CA PRO A 203 -34.49 -3.00 -9.70
C PRO A 203 -33.08 -3.61 -9.71
N SER A 204 -32.95 -4.90 -10.05
CA SER A 204 -31.64 -5.54 -10.19
C SER A 204 -30.85 -4.91 -11.34
N ILE A 205 -31.46 -4.74 -12.52
CA ILE A 205 -30.81 -4.02 -13.64
C ILE A 205 -30.41 -2.61 -13.25
N PHE A 206 -31.27 -1.86 -12.55
CA PHE A 206 -30.94 -0.52 -12.08
C PHE A 206 -29.67 -0.52 -11.23
N TRP A 207 -29.51 -1.51 -10.35
CA TRP A 207 -28.32 -1.65 -9.53
C TRP A 207 -27.07 -1.94 -10.37
N HIS A 208 -27.16 -2.84 -11.37
CA HIS A 208 -26.06 -3.10 -12.30
C HIS A 208 -25.70 -1.85 -13.13
N MET A 209 -26.70 -1.17 -13.70
CA MET A 209 -26.52 0.06 -14.48
C MET A 209 -25.86 1.16 -13.64
N ARG A 210 -26.34 1.39 -12.41
CA ARG A 210 -25.76 2.40 -11.53
C ARG A 210 -24.28 2.14 -11.25
N ARG A 211 -23.87 0.88 -11.13
CA ARG A 211 -22.45 0.51 -10.96
C ARG A 211 -21.66 0.72 -12.24
N LEU A 212 -22.19 0.30 -13.39
CA LEU A 212 -21.54 0.49 -14.69
C LEU A 212 -21.36 1.97 -15.05
N ILE A 213 -22.32 2.82 -14.67
CA ILE A 213 -22.23 4.28 -14.81
C ILE A 213 -21.18 4.86 -13.87
N ALA A 214 -21.15 4.41 -12.61
CA ALA A 214 -20.15 4.86 -11.64
C ALA A 214 -18.71 4.47 -12.02
N ASP A 215 -18.55 3.38 -12.77
CA ASP A 215 -17.27 2.91 -13.28
C ASP A 215 -16.93 3.50 -14.69
N GLU A 216 -17.72 4.45 -15.20
CA GLU A 216 -17.56 5.13 -16.51
C GLU A 216 -17.59 4.19 -17.73
N ILE A 217 -18.24 3.03 -17.58
CA ILE A 217 -18.37 2.01 -18.65
C ILE A 217 -19.60 2.28 -19.51
N VAL A 218 -20.68 2.74 -18.87
CA VAL A 218 -21.98 3.00 -19.50
C VAL A 218 -22.38 4.43 -19.26
N GLU A 219 -22.90 5.07 -20.29
CA GLU A 219 -23.50 6.39 -20.21
C GLU A 219 -25.03 6.30 -20.38
N PRO A 220 -25.80 6.96 -19.50
CA PRO A 220 -27.24 7.07 -19.66
C PRO A 220 -27.58 8.20 -20.65
N TYR A 221 -28.46 7.91 -21.60
CA TYR A 221 -29.00 8.88 -22.55
C TYR A 221 -30.54 8.90 -22.48
N ARG A 222 -31.12 10.09 -22.40
CA ARG A 222 -32.57 10.25 -22.33
C ARG A 222 -33.15 10.42 -23.72
N GLU A 223 -33.99 9.47 -24.14
CA GLU A 223 -34.77 9.55 -25.37
C GLU A 223 -36.25 9.70 -25.01
N GLY A 224 -36.76 10.94 -25.11
CA GLY A 224 -38.13 11.28 -24.72
C GLY A 224 -38.43 11.03 -23.23
N LYS A 225 -39.32 10.06 -22.97
CA LYS A 225 -39.71 9.65 -21.60
C LYS A 225 -38.88 8.48 -21.06
N THR A 226 -38.09 7.83 -21.90
CA THR A 226 -37.34 6.62 -21.56
C THR A 226 -35.85 6.90 -21.39
N MET A 227 -35.24 6.28 -20.39
CA MET A 227 -33.78 6.26 -20.23
C MET A 227 -33.22 5.06 -21.00
N ARG A 228 -32.26 5.33 -21.87
CA ARG A 228 -31.50 4.32 -22.63
C ARG A 228 -30.05 4.36 -22.22
N TYR A 229 -29.33 3.30 -22.55
CA TYR A 229 -27.93 3.14 -22.16
C TYR A 229 -27.08 2.84 -23.39
N HIS A 230 -25.87 3.39 -23.42
CA HIS A 230 -24.84 3.06 -24.41
C HIS A 230 -23.47 2.88 -23.73
N LEU A 231 -22.56 2.17 -24.39
CA LEU A 231 -21.19 2.01 -23.89
C LEU A 231 -20.38 3.28 -24.17
N THR A 232 -19.48 3.64 -23.26
CA THR A 232 -18.51 4.71 -23.52
C THR A 232 -17.55 4.27 -24.63
N PRO A 233 -16.98 5.21 -25.42
CA PRO A 233 -16.06 4.86 -26.51
C PRO A 233 -14.86 4.03 -26.06
N GLU A 234 -14.33 4.31 -24.86
CA GLU A 234 -13.23 3.55 -24.25
C GLU A 234 -13.67 2.12 -23.91
N ALA A 235 -14.82 1.95 -23.23
CA ALA A 235 -15.33 0.62 -22.90
C ALA A 235 -15.70 -0.21 -24.14
N LEU A 236 -16.26 0.43 -25.16
CA LEU A 236 -16.62 -0.22 -26.42
C LEU A 236 -15.38 -0.76 -27.16
N GLY A 237 -14.29 0.03 -27.21
CA GLY A 237 -13.03 -0.41 -27.79
C GLY A 237 -12.48 -1.66 -27.09
N LEU A 238 -12.49 -1.65 -25.76
CA LEU A 238 -11.98 -2.75 -24.95
C LEU A 238 -12.82 -4.02 -25.06
N LEU A 239 -14.15 -3.89 -25.06
CA LEU A 239 -15.05 -5.03 -25.23
C LEU A 239 -14.92 -5.67 -26.62
N ARG A 240 -14.63 -4.87 -27.66
CA ARG A 240 -14.37 -5.41 -29.01
C ARG A 240 -13.04 -6.15 -29.11
N GLU A 241 -11.99 -5.65 -28.43
CA GLU A 241 -10.69 -6.33 -28.38
C GLU A 241 -10.81 -7.71 -27.71
N GLU A 242 -11.50 -7.79 -26.58
CA GLU A 242 -11.77 -9.04 -25.86
C GLU A 242 -12.63 -10.01 -26.69
N ALA A 243 -13.72 -9.52 -27.30
CA ALA A 243 -14.58 -10.35 -28.17
C ALA A 243 -13.86 -10.84 -29.43
N GLY A 244 -12.89 -10.08 -29.94
CA GLY A 244 -12.05 -10.49 -31.07
C GLY A 244 -11.01 -11.55 -30.68
N HIS A 245 -10.60 -11.61 -29.41
CA HIS A 245 -9.66 -12.60 -28.90
C HIS A 245 -10.33 -13.96 -28.65
N ASP A 246 -11.55 -13.95 -28.09
CA ASP A 246 -12.34 -15.17 -27.85
C ASP A 246 -12.76 -15.88 -29.15
N GLY A 247 -12.92 -15.15 -30.26
CA GLY A 247 -13.28 -15.72 -31.56
C GLY A 247 -12.14 -16.41 -32.32
N ALA A 248 -10.88 -16.29 -31.84
CA ALA A 248 -9.71 -16.85 -32.50
C ALA A 248 -9.30 -18.23 -31.96
N ASP A 249 -9.68 -18.58 -30.73
CA ASP A 249 -9.27 -19.83 -30.07
C ASP A 249 -10.19 -21.03 -30.38
N ASP A 250 -11.38 -20.79 -30.96
CA ASP A 250 -12.38 -21.84 -31.29
C ASP A 250 -12.24 -22.43 -32.71
N ARG A 251 -11.15 -22.16 -33.43
CA ARG A 251 -10.87 -22.79 -34.75
C ARG A 251 -9.71 -23.78 -34.68
N THR A 252 -9.87 -24.86 -33.92
CA THR A 252 -9.14 -26.10 -34.20
C THR A 252 -10.04 -27.02 -35.02
N PRO A 253 -9.69 -27.34 -36.28
CA PRO A 253 -10.47 -28.28 -37.08
C PRO A 253 -10.43 -29.66 -36.42
N ARG A 254 -11.61 -30.16 -36.06
CA ARG A 254 -11.82 -31.54 -35.66
C ARG A 254 -11.92 -32.40 -36.93
N ASP A 255 -10.86 -32.40 -37.74
CA ASP A 255 -10.76 -33.27 -38.91
C ASP A 255 -10.03 -34.54 -38.53
N GLY A 256 -10.80 -35.62 -38.38
CA GLY A 256 -10.28 -36.94 -38.04
C GLY A 256 -11.34 -38.04 -38.03
N GLU A 257 -12.40 -37.91 -38.83
CA GLU A 257 -13.27 -39.03 -39.19
C GLU A 257 -13.56 -38.97 -40.69
N GLU A 258 -12.72 -39.66 -41.47
CA GLU A 258 -13.16 -40.35 -42.67
C GLU A 258 -12.39 -41.67 -42.75
N GLY A 259 -13.13 -42.76 -42.56
CA GLY A 259 -12.65 -44.10 -42.85
C GLY A 259 -12.59 -44.34 -44.35
N VAL A 260 -11.68 -45.23 -44.76
CA VAL A 260 -11.86 -46.05 -45.95
C VAL A 260 -11.44 -47.47 -45.62
N THR A 261 -12.40 -48.36 -45.86
CA THR A 261 -12.36 -49.81 -45.79
C THR A 261 -11.73 -50.46 -47.02
N VAL A 262 -11.30 -51.73 -46.83
CA VAL A 262 -10.96 -52.80 -47.81
C VAL A 262 -9.53 -52.83 -48.32
#